data_AF-A0A349MBP1-F1
#
_entry.id   AF-A0A349MBP1-F1
#
_cell.length_a   1.000
_cell.length_b   1.000
_cell.length_c   1.000
_cell.angle_alpha   90.00
_cell.angle_beta   90.00
_cell.angle_gamma   90.00
#
_symmetry.space_group_name_H-M   'P 1'
#
loop_
_entity.id
_entity.type
_entity.pdbx_description
1 polymer ?
#
loop_
_entity_poly.entity_id
_entity_poly.type
_entity_poly.pdbx_seq_one_letter_code
_entity_poly.pdbx_strand_id
1 'polypeptide(L)'
;MSVEGMMCEIGCVAKVRKELLEVPGVASATINFEKDRQLNMAIVEYDATVVQAEALVAKVTAIGDGAYPVHRMAVTHHGEAAMSP
;
A
#
# COMPACT_ATOMS: atom_id res chain seq x y z
N MET A 1 2.95 1.48 -3.76
CA MET A 1 2.05 2.64 -3.97
C MET A 1 2.61 3.88 -3.25
N SER A 2 2.40 5.07 -3.81
CA SER A 2 2.85 6.36 -3.25
C SER A 2 1.67 7.08 -2.60
N VAL A 3 1.79 7.32 -1.30
CA VAL A 3 0.73 7.81 -0.43
C VAL A 3 1.13 9.16 0.15
N GLU A 4 0.24 10.14 0.02
CA GLU A 4 0.40 11.47 0.62
C GLU A 4 -0.31 11.53 1.98
N GLY A 5 -0.02 12.57 2.78
CA GLY A 5 -0.75 12.83 4.03
C GLY A 5 -0.27 12.02 5.24
N MET A 6 0.68 11.09 5.08
CA MET A 6 1.39 10.49 6.20
C MET A 6 2.32 11.55 6.82
N MET A 7 1.83 12.31 7.79
CA MET A 7 2.60 13.34 8.49
C MET A 7 3.25 12.81 9.78
N CYS A 8 2.78 11.68 10.31
CA CYS A 8 3.34 11.04 11.50
C CYS A 8 3.81 9.61 11.20
N GLU A 9 5.10 9.36 11.45
CA GLU A 9 5.78 8.09 11.23
C GLU A 9 5.20 6.93 12.05
N ILE A 10 4.69 7.18 13.25
CA ILE A 10 4.22 6.09 14.13
C ILE A 10 2.71 5.89 13.97
N GLY A 11 1.93 6.98 14.06
CA GLY A 11 0.48 6.91 14.05
C GLY A 11 -0.13 6.62 12.68
N CYS A 12 0.24 7.40 11.65
CA CYS A 12 -0.34 7.24 10.32
C CYS A 12 0.12 5.92 9.68
N VAL A 13 1.41 5.61 9.80
CA VAL A 13 1.98 4.37 9.28
C VAL A 13 1.35 3.14 9.93
N ALA A 14 1.25 3.09 11.27
CA ALA A 14 0.64 1.96 11.94
C ALA A 14 -0.82 1.76 11.53
N LYS A 15 -1.57 2.85 11.36
CA LYS A 15 -2.97 2.80 10.93
C LYS A 15 -3.12 2.28 9.50
N VAL A 16 -2.39 2.85 8.54
CA VAL A 16 -2.41 2.41 7.14
C VAL A 16 -2.00 0.95 7.01
N ARG A 17 -0.93 0.55 7.69
CA ARG A 17 -0.45 -0.83 7.70
C ARG A 17 -1.51 -1.79 8.24
N LYS A 18 -2.16 -1.43 9.36
CA LYS A 18 -3.17 -2.27 10.00
C LYS A 18 -4.37 -2.49 9.07
N GLU A 19 -4.92 -1.41 8.50
CA GLU A 19 -6.08 -1.50 7.59
C GLU A 19 -5.78 -2.35 6.36
N LEU A 20 -4.56 -2.26 5.82
CA LEU A 20 -4.11 -3.12 4.72
C LEU A 20 -4.04 -4.59 5.14
N LEU A 21 -3.51 -4.90 6.32
CA LEU A 21 -3.43 -6.27 6.84
C LEU A 21 -4.82 -6.86 7.17
N GLU A 22 -5.83 -6.02 7.39
CA GLU A 22 -7.22 -6.45 7.57
C GLU A 22 -7.91 -6.82 6.25
N VAL A 23 -7.30 -6.51 5.10
CA VAL A 23 -7.85 -6.88 3.79
C VAL A 23 -7.58 -8.36 3.50
N PRO A 24 -8.62 -9.16 3.19
CA PRO A 24 -8.44 -10.55 2.80
C PRO A 24 -7.53 -10.67 1.57
N GLY A 25 -6.54 -11.56 1.63
CA GLY A 25 -5.56 -11.75 0.56
C GLY A 25 -4.27 -10.95 0.76
N VAL A 26 -4.18 -10.04 1.72
CA VAL A 26 -2.91 -9.37 2.05
C VAL A 26 -2.05 -10.27 2.95
N ALA A 27 -0.84 -10.59 2.47
CA ALA A 27 0.15 -11.36 3.22
C ALA A 27 1.05 -10.47 4.07
N SER A 28 1.44 -9.30 3.54
CA SER A 28 2.31 -8.37 4.25
C SER A 28 2.09 -6.93 3.80
N ALA A 29 2.35 -5.98 4.69
CA ALA A 29 2.33 -4.55 4.39
C ALA A 29 3.50 -3.86 5.08
N THR A 30 4.34 -3.22 4.27
CA THR A 30 5.53 -2.47 4.70
C THR A 30 5.43 -1.05 4.18
N ILE A 31 5.74 -0.07 5.02
CA ILE A 31 5.67 1.34 4.65
C ILE A 31 7.06 1.94 4.81
N ASN A 32 7.61 2.41 3.70
CA ASN A 32 8.83 3.19 3.64
C ASN A 32 8.46 4.66 3.86
N PHE A 33 8.45 5.05 5.13
CA PHE A 33 8.22 6.42 5.55
C PHE A 33 9.54 7.19 5.60
N GLU A 34 9.56 8.39 5.03
CA GLU A 34 10.65 9.36 5.20
C GLU A 34 10.04 10.72 5.53
N LYS A 35 10.42 11.29 6.67
CA LYS A 35 9.86 12.55 7.18
C LYS A 35 9.99 13.72 6.21
N ASP A 36 11.07 13.74 5.42
CA ASP A 36 11.35 14.79 4.43
C ASP A 36 10.60 14.61 3.11
N ARG A 37 9.85 13.51 2.94
CA ARG A 37 9.03 13.26 1.75
C ARG A 37 7.58 13.67 1.95
N GLN A 38 7.03 14.37 0.97
CA GLN A 38 5.58 14.56 0.86
C GLN A 38 4.86 13.25 0.49
N LEU A 39 5.52 12.39 -0.30
CA LEU A 39 5.00 11.10 -0.75
C LEU A 39 5.80 9.95 -0.17
N ASN A 40 5.13 9.12 0.62
CA ASN A 40 5.71 7.93 1.23
C ASN A 40 5.33 6.66 0.46
N MET A 41 6.19 5.65 0.48
CA MET A 41 5.96 4.44 -0.32
C MET A 41 5.42 3.31 0.55
N ALA A 42 4.25 2.79 0.22
CA ALA A 42 3.71 1.56 0.81
C ALA A 42 3.90 0.37 -0.15
N ILE A 43 4.55 -0.68 0.34
CA ILE A 43 4.75 -1.96 -0.33
C ILE A 43 3.78 -2.95 0.32
N VAL A 44 2.94 -3.59 -0.49
CA VAL A 44 1.93 -4.54 -0.01
C VAL A 44 2.09 -5.81 -0.81
N GLU A 45 2.29 -6.92 -0.11
CA GLU A 45 2.27 -8.26 -0.68
C GLU A 45 0.87 -8.82 -0.52
N TYR A 46 0.23 -9.16 -1.64
CA TYR A 46 -1.14 -9.66 -1.66
C TYR A 46 -1.31 -10.70 -2.75
N ASP A 47 -2.32 -11.54 -2.57
CA ASP A 47 -2.76 -12.51 -3.56
C ASP A 47 -3.70 -11.83 -4.57
N ALA A 48 -3.20 -11.64 -5.79
CA ALA A 48 -3.94 -11.03 -6.89
C ALA A 48 -5.15 -11.85 -7.36
N THR A 49 -5.29 -13.11 -6.92
CA THR A 49 -6.49 -13.93 -7.18
C THR A 49 -7.61 -13.66 -6.17
N VAL A 50 -7.27 -13.13 -4.99
CA VAL A 50 -8.22 -12.83 -3.91
C VAL A 50 -8.59 -11.35 -3.86
N VAL A 51 -7.61 -10.47 -4.04
CA VAL A 51 -7.79 -9.02 -3.99
C VAL A 51 -7.05 -8.33 -5.11
N GLN A 52 -7.69 -7.31 -5.68
CA GLN A 52 -7.08 -6.49 -6.71
C GLN A 52 -6.35 -5.28 -6.12
N ALA A 53 -5.36 -4.85 -6.88
CA ALA A 53 -4.48 -3.75 -6.55
C ALA A 53 -5.25 -2.44 -6.32
N GLU A 54 -6.25 -2.13 -7.17
CA GLU A 54 -7.13 -0.97 -6.98
C GLU A 54 -7.96 -1.05 -5.69
N ALA A 55 -8.36 -2.24 -5.25
CA ALA A 55 -9.13 -2.39 -4.02
C ALA A 55 -8.28 -2.03 -2.79
N LEU A 56 -6.99 -2.36 -2.80
CA LEU A 56 -6.06 -1.95 -1.75
C LEU A 56 -5.90 -0.43 -1.72
N VAL A 57 -5.82 0.23 -2.88
CA VAL A 57 -5.75 1.69 -2.93
C VAL A 57 -7.03 2.35 -2.46
N ALA A 58 -8.18 1.85 -2.92
CA ALA A 58 -9.46 2.33 -2.43
C ALA A 58 -9.53 2.19 -0.89
N LYS A 59 -8.97 1.09 -0.36
CA LYS A 59 -8.95 0.89 1.08
C LYS A 59 -8.06 1.90 1.80
N VAL A 60 -6.85 2.15 1.31
CA VAL A 60 -5.93 3.16 1.87
C VAL A 60 -6.53 4.57 1.80
N THR A 61 -7.12 4.94 0.67
CA THR A 61 -7.74 6.25 0.51
C THR A 61 -9.00 6.40 1.38
N ALA A 62 -9.74 5.32 1.63
CA ALA A 62 -10.89 5.36 2.55
C ALA A 62 -10.50 5.55 4.03
N ILE A 63 -9.23 5.35 4.40
CA ILE A 63 -8.80 5.54 5.79
C ILE A 63 -8.91 7.01 6.16
N GLY A 64 -9.59 7.29 7.26
CA GLY A 64 -9.75 8.66 7.76
C GLY A 64 -10.51 9.56 6.78
N ASP A 65 -11.43 8.99 5.99
CA ASP A 65 -12.32 9.73 5.07
C ASP A 65 -11.57 10.45 3.92
N GLY A 66 -10.58 9.79 3.30
CA GLY A 66 -9.78 10.42 2.23
C GLY A 66 -8.46 11.02 2.71
N ALA A 67 -8.06 10.78 3.96
CA ALA A 67 -6.87 11.40 4.55
C ALA A 67 -5.55 11.02 3.85
N TYR A 68 -5.54 9.92 3.09
CA TYR A 68 -4.34 9.38 2.44
C TYR A 68 -4.56 9.16 0.94
N PRO A 69 -4.46 10.23 0.10
CA PRO A 69 -4.59 10.08 -1.33
C PRO A 69 -3.39 9.31 -1.91
N VAL A 70 -3.68 8.40 -2.84
CA VAL A 70 -2.66 7.60 -3.53
C VAL A 70 -2.42 8.18 -4.92
N HIS A 71 -1.21 8.69 -5.14
CA HIS A 71 -0.85 9.38 -6.39
C HIS A 71 -0.31 8.44 -7.46
N ARG A 72 0.33 7.36 -7.02
CA ARG A 72 0.96 6.40 -7.94
C ARG A 72 0.84 4.99 -7.39
N MET A 73 0.40 4.10 -8.26
CA MET A 73 0.43 2.67 -8.00
C MET A 73 1.36 2.00 -9.00
N ALA A 74 2.19 1.09 -8.49
CA ALA A 74 2.99 0.20 -9.31
C ALA A 74 2.75 -1.20 -8.73
N VAL A 75 2.26 -2.10 -9.57
CA VAL A 75 2.10 -3.51 -9.23
C VAL A 75 3.31 -4.22 -9.80
N THR A 76 4.19 -4.67 -8.92
CA THR A 76 5.31 -5.52 -9.28
C THR A 76 4.88 -6.96 -9.04
N HIS A 77 4.61 -7.71 -10.11
CA HIS A 77 4.38 -9.15 -9.98
C HIS A 77 5.69 -9.83 -9.56
N HIS A 78 5.83 -10.17 -8.28
CA HIS A 78 6.79 -11.18 -7.85
C HIS A 78 6.16 -12.56 -8.05
N GLY A 79 5.96 -12.92 -9.32
CA GLY A 79 5.29 -14.15 -9.73
C GLY A 79 5.25 -14.35 -11.25
N GLU A 80 6.35 -14.08 -11.95
CA GLU A 80 7.08 -15.08 -12.76
C GLU A 80 8.34 -14.41 -13.34
N ALA A 81 9.50 -14.77 -12.77
CA ALA A 81 10.70 -14.84 -13.59
C ALA A 81 10.56 -16.09 -14.47
N ALA A 82 9.73 -16.02 -15.50
CA ALA A 82 9.83 -16.85 -16.68
C ALA A 82 10.05 -15.92 -17.86
N MET A 83 11.27 -15.40 -17.95
CA MET A 83 11.86 -15.22 -19.26
C MET A 83 12.26 -16.62 -19.74
N SER A 84 11.56 -17.08 -20.76
CA SER A 84 12.02 -18.09 -21.73
C SER A 84 11.70 -17.54 -23.12
N PRO A 85 12.45 -17.87 -24.18
CA PRO A 85 13.52 -18.86 -24.30
C PRO A 85 14.95 -18.29 -24.26
#